data_AF-A0A7C9RMJ8-F1
#
_entry.id   AF-A0A7C9RMJ8-F1
#
_cell.length_a   1.000
_cell.length_b   1.000
_cell.length_c   1.000
_cell.angle_alpha   90.00
_cell.angle_beta   90.00
_cell.angle_gamma   90.00
#
_symmetry.space_group_name_H-M   'P 1'
#
loop_
_entity.id
_entity.type
_entity.pdbx_description
1 polymer ?
#
loop_
_entity_poly.entity_id
_entity_poly.type
_entity_poly.pdbx_seq_one_letter_code
_entity_poly.pdbx_strand_id
1 'polypeptide(L)'
;MVAMIAFADGDVTMRSGYFEVVIGKLRASSTDPADVEVCDSAAIVNCLWVDEIPAARKCAVLRNLSAVLDECLGSADFADNDTALFEFEMAKLELTERYPTCFHSA
;
A
#
# COMPACT_ATOMS: atom_id res chain seq x y z
N MET A 1 11.15 -11.23 -10.20
CA MET A 1 10.13 -11.13 -9.15
C MET A 1 9.47 -9.77 -9.34
N VAL A 2 8.15 -9.73 -9.55
CA VAL A 2 7.42 -8.47 -9.83
C VAL A 2 7.00 -7.90 -8.47
N ALA A 3 7.25 -6.61 -8.25
CA ALA A 3 6.93 -5.95 -6.99
C ALA A 3 5.42 -5.71 -6.89
N MET A 4 4.77 -6.01 -5.75
CA MET A 4 3.31 -5.93 -5.71
C MET A 4 2.63 -5.70 -4.36
N ILE A 5 1.47 -5.03 -4.41
CA ILE A 5 0.44 -5.13 -3.37
C ILE A 5 -0.50 -6.26 -3.79
N ALA A 6 -0.59 -7.30 -2.95
CA ALA A 6 -1.32 -8.51 -3.23
C ALA A 6 -2.34 -8.85 -2.14
N PHE A 7 -3.41 -9.54 -2.55
CA PHE A 7 -4.48 -10.01 -1.68
C PHE A 7 -4.56 -11.54 -1.69
N ALA A 8 -5.19 -12.14 -0.68
CA ALA A 8 -5.22 -13.60 -0.47
C ALA A 8 -5.92 -14.40 -1.59
N ASP A 9 -6.77 -13.75 -2.39
CA ASP A 9 -7.40 -14.34 -3.58
C ASP A 9 -6.51 -14.32 -4.83
N GLY A 10 -5.30 -13.74 -4.73
CA GLY A 10 -4.34 -13.64 -5.82
C GLY A 10 -4.45 -12.36 -6.63
N ASP A 11 -5.35 -11.44 -6.25
CA ASP A 11 -5.44 -10.14 -6.90
C ASP A 11 -4.23 -9.27 -6.57
N VAL A 12 -3.84 -8.46 -7.56
CA VAL A 12 -2.64 -7.62 -7.50
C VAL A 12 -2.94 -6.27 -8.12
N THR A 13 -2.69 -5.20 -7.36
CA THR A 13 -3.09 -3.84 -7.76
C THR A 13 -1.95 -2.93 -8.16
N MET A 14 -0.72 -3.32 -7.86
CA MET A 14 0.49 -2.62 -8.31
C MET A 14 1.49 -3.68 -8.75
N ARG A 15 2.01 -3.58 -9.98
CA ARG A 15 2.98 -4.54 -10.55
C ARG A 15 4.27 -3.84 -11.00
N SER A 16 4.43 -2.55 -10.71
CA SER A 16 5.53 -1.71 -11.18
C SER A 16 6.65 -1.52 -10.15
N GLY A 17 7.72 -0.85 -10.59
CA GLY A 17 8.80 -0.39 -9.72
C GLY A 17 8.39 0.69 -8.70
N TYR A 18 7.15 1.18 -8.71
CA TYR A 18 6.68 2.17 -7.73
C TYR A 18 6.33 1.54 -6.38
N PHE A 19 6.21 0.21 -6.32
CA PHE A 19 6.04 -0.51 -5.06
C PHE A 19 7.13 -0.15 -4.04
N GLU A 20 8.40 -0.11 -4.45
CA GLU A 20 9.52 0.23 -3.55
C GLU A 20 9.39 1.67 -3.02
N VAL A 21 8.90 2.60 -3.85
CA VAL A 21 8.64 3.98 -3.45
C VAL A 21 7.50 4.04 -2.43
N VAL A 22 6.39 3.35 -2.70
CA VAL A 22 5.22 3.31 -1.80
C VAL A 22 5.58 2.65 -0.47
N ILE A 23 6.26 1.51 -0.47
CA ILE A 23 6.70 0.84 0.76
C ILE A 23 7.74 1.66 1.51
N GLY A 24 8.67 2.31 0.80
CA GLY A 24 9.66 3.21 1.41
C GLY A 24 8.99 4.38 2.14
N LYS A 25 7.99 5.01 1.51
CA LYS A 25 7.18 6.09 2.12
C LYS A 25 6.32 5.58 3.28
N LEU A 26 5.71 4.40 3.15
CA LEU A 26 4.93 3.77 4.21
C LEU A 26 5.79 3.47 5.44
N ARG A 27 7.00 2.94 5.21
CA ARG A 27 7.98 2.70 6.27
C ARG A 27 8.40 4.00 6.96
N ALA A 28 8.69 5.04 6.18
CA ALA A 28 9.14 6.33 6.72
C ALA A 28 8.06 7.06 7.54
N SER A 29 6.79 6.86 7.20
CA SER A 29 5.64 7.41 7.93
C SER A 29 5.20 6.55 9.13
N SER A 30 5.67 5.30 9.22
CA SER A 30 5.34 4.37 10.30
C SER A 30 6.19 4.64 11.55
N THR A 31 5.53 4.87 12.68
CA THR A 31 6.19 5.10 13.98
C THR A 31 6.14 3.88 14.91
N ASP A 32 5.24 2.92 14.62
CA ASP A 32 5.10 1.69 15.39
C ASP A 32 6.06 0.61 14.86
N PRO A 33 6.83 -0.06 15.74
CA PRO A 33 7.75 -1.13 15.32
C PRO A 33 7.09 -2.26 14.53
N ALA A 34 5.84 -2.61 14.82
CA ALA A 34 5.13 -3.66 14.11
C ALA A 34 4.75 -3.24 12.68
N ASP A 35 4.42 -1.97 12.47
CA ASP A 35 4.13 -1.44 11.14
C ASP A 35 5.43 -1.39 10.29
N VAL A 36 6.55 -1.05 10.92
CA VAL A 36 7.88 -1.08 10.28
C VAL A 36 8.26 -2.50 9.89
N GLU A 37 8.03 -3.50 10.75
CA GLU A 37 8.30 -4.91 10.44
C GLU A 37 7.46 -5.42 9.25
N VAL A 38 6.20 -4.99 9.13
CA VAL A 38 5.35 -5.26 7.96
C VAL A 38 5.97 -4.68 6.70
N CYS A 39 6.43 -3.42 6.74
CA CYS A 39 7.08 -2.78 5.60
C CYS A 39 8.41 -3.44 5.22
N ASP A 40 9.25 -3.77 6.21
CA ASP A 40 10.54 -4.40 6.01
C ASP A 40 10.38 -5.81 5.42
N SER A 41 9.40 -6.57 5.92
CA SER A 41 9.05 -7.87 5.35
C SER A 41 8.59 -7.74 3.91
N ALA A 42 7.70 -6.78 3.62
CA ALA A 42 7.20 -6.53 2.28
C ALA A 42 8.30 -6.11 1.29
N ALA A 43 9.27 -5.33 1.74
CA ALA A 43 10.44 -4.96 0.93
C ALA A 43 11.33 -6.17 0.63
N ILE A 44 11.57 -7.05 1.62
CA ILE A 44 12.40 -8.26 1.46
C ILE A 44 11.79 -9.22 0.43
N VAL A 45 10.48 -9.48 0.54
CA VAL A 45 9.79 -10.41 -0.38
C VAL A 45 9.29 -9.73 -1.66
N ASN A 46 9.52 -8.42 -1.79
CA ASN A 46 9.03 -7.59 -2.87
C ASN A 46 7.50 -7.69 -3.07
N CYS A 47 6.76 -7.84 -1.97
CA CYS A 47 5.32 -8.06 -1.98
C CYS A 47 4.71 -7.68 -0.63
N LEU A 48 3.71 -6.81 -0.63
CA LEU A 48 2.87 -6.57 0.54
C LEU A 48 1.61 -7.42 0.43
N TRP A 49 1.56 -8.51 1.20
CA TRP A 49 0.35 -9.31 1.37
C TRP A 49 -0.59 -8.62 2.35
N VAL A 50 -1.60 -7.94 1.83
CA VAL A 50 -2.47 -7.10 2.65
C VAL A 50 -3.17 -7.94 3.71
N ASP A 51 -3.65 -9.13 3.34
CA ASP A 51 -4.34 -10.08 4.23
C ASP A 51 -3.48 -10.62 5.39
N GLU A 52 -2.15 -10.59 5.24
CA GLU A 52 -1.22 -11.08 6.26
C GLU A 52 -0.83 -10.01 7.29
N ILE A 53 -1.23 -8.75 7.07
CA ILE A 53 -1.01 -7.68 8.06
C ILE A 53 -1.75 -8.05 9.36
N PRO A 54 -1.07 -8.03 10.52
CA PRO A 54 -1.67 -8.40 11.81
C PRO A 54 -2.98 -7.65 12.07
N ALA A 55 -4.03 -8.35 12.51
CA ALA A 55 -5.35 -7.76 12.72
C ALA A 55 -5.35 -6.51 13.61
N ALA A 56 -4.50 -6.49 14.65
CA ALA A 56 -4.33 -5.35 15.56
C ALA A 56 -3.74 -4.10 14.89
N ARG A 57 -3.01 -4.27 13.78
CA ARG A 57 -2.35 -3.19 13.03
C ARG A 57 -3.00 -2.89 11.69
N LYS A 58 -3.79 -3.83 11.15
CA LYS A 58 -4.44 -3.80 9.83
C LYS A 58 -4.94 -2.41 9.46
N CYS A 59 -5.87 -1.84 10.21
CA CYS A 59 -6.45 -0.55 9.84
C CYS A 59 -5.48 0.63 9.99
N ALA A 60 -4.50 0.57 10.88
CA ALA A 60 -3.48 1.61 10.99
C ALA A 60 -2.57 1.60 9.76
N VAL A 61 -2.04 0.43 9.40
CA VAL A 61 -1.19 0.25 8.20
C VAL A 61 -1.96 0.61 6.93
N LEU A 62 -3.22 0.16 6.80
CA LEU A 62 -4.03 0.43 5.61
C LEU A 62 -4.39 1.91 5.43
N ARG A 63 -4.69 2.63 6.51
CA ARG A 63 -4.91 4.08 6.45
C ARG A 63 -3.63 4.81 6.06
N ASN A 64 -2.50 4.41 6.63
CA ASN A 64 -1.21 5.02 6.30
C ASN A 64 -0.83 4.75 4.83
N LEU A 65 -1.04 3.52 4.36
CA LEU A 65 -0.85 3.16 2.96
C LEU A 65 -1.74 3.98 2.02
N SER A 66 -3.03 4.16 2.35
CA SER A 66 -3.90 5.03 1.57
C SER A 66 -3.43 6.48 1.54
N ALA A 67 -2.91 7.01 2.65
CA ALA A 67 -2.36 8.37 2.70
C ALA A 67 -1.10 8.50 1.82
N VAL A 68 -0.21 7.50 1.85
CA VAL A 68 0.96 7.43 0.97
C VAL A 68 0.55 7.38 -0.50
N LEU A 69 -0.46 6.60 -0.84
CA LEU A 69 -0.99 6.55 -2.22
C LEU A 69 -1.57 7.91 -2.64
N ASP A 70 -2.28 8.61 -1.75
CA ASP A 70 -2.77 9.97 -2.00
C ASP A 70 -1.64 10.98 -2.22
N GLU A 71 -0.57 10.91 -1.44
CA GLU A 71 0.63 11.73 -1.66
C GLU A 71 1.27 11.44 -3.01
N CYS A 72 1.34 10.17 -3.41
CA CYS A 72 1.87 9.76 -4.71
C CYS A 72 0.99 10.28 -5.86
N LEU A 73 -0.34 10.20 -5.74
CA LEU A 73 -1.28 10.74 -6.72
C LEU A 73 -1.18 12.26 -6.87
N GLY A 74 -0.90 12.97 -5.77
CA GLY A 74 -0.72 14.43 -5.76
C GLY A 74 0.69 14.91 -6.10
N SER A 75 1.67 14.01 -6.31
CA SER A 75 3.07 14.39 -6.51
C SER A 75 3.36 14.79 -7.96
N ALA A 76 4.14 15.86 -8.14
CA ALA A 76 4.66 16.26 -9.44
C ALA A 76 5.58 15.19 -10.06
N ASP A 77 6.19 14.32 -9.25
CA ASP A 77 7.08 13.24 -9.71
C ASP A 77 6.36 12.20 -10.57
N PHE A 78 5.03 12.09 -10.43
CA PHE A 78 4.19 11.11 -11.14
C PHE A 78 3.16 11.75 -12.08
N ALA A 79 3.12 13.09 -12.19
CA ALA A 79 2.05 13.82 -12.87
C ALA A 79 1.87 13.44 -14.35
N ASP A 80 2.96 13.08 -15.05
CA ASP A 80 2.94 12.68 -16.47
C ASP A 80 3.05 11.14 -16.64
N ASN A 81 2.78 10.37 -15.58
CA ASN A 81 2.96 8.93 -15.55
C ASN A 81 1.64 8.20 -15.32
N ASP A 82 0.81 8.16 -16.37
CA ASP A 82 -0.54 7.58 -16.34
C ASP A 82 -0.58 6.14 -15.80
N THR A 83 0.47 5.35 -16.05
CA THR A 83 0.56 3.97 -15.53
C THR A 83 0.73 3.96 -14.00
N ALA A 84 1.62 4.82 -13.47
CA ALA A 84 1.82 4.93 -12.02
C ALA A 84 0.54 5.42 -11.34
N LEU A 85 -0.07 6.49 -11.89
CA LEU A 85 -1.29 7.07 -11.36
C LEU A 85 -2.44 6.05 -11.34
N PHE A 86 -2.63 5.31 -12.43
CA PHE A 86 -3.64 4.25 -12.50
C PHE A 86 -3.40 3.15 -11.45
N GLU A 87 -2.16 2.69 -11.28
CA GLU A 87 -1.85 1.68 -10.25
C GLU A 87 -2.09 2.21 -8.83
N PHE A 88 -1.78 3.47 -8.55
CA PHE A 88 -2.05 4.08 -7.24
C PHE A 88 -3.56 4.20 -6.97
N GLU A 89 -4.34 4.64 -7.96
CA GLU A 89 -5.80 4.71 -7.87
C GLU A 89 -6.42 3.33 -7.66
N MET A 90 -6.01 2.33 -8.45
CA MET A 90 -6.51 0.96 -8.33
C MET A 90 -6.15 0.33 -6.99
N ALA A 91 -4.91 0.51 -6.52
CA ALA A 91 -4.51 0.03 -5.20
C ALA A 91 -5.36 0.68 -4.10
N LYS A 92 -5.59 2.00 -4.17
CA LYS A 92 -6.42 2.70 -3.19
C LYS A 92 -7.87 2.21 -3.22
N LEU A 93 -8.47 2.09 -4.41
CA LEU A 93 -9.84 1.61 -4.59
C LEU A 93 -10.03 0.24 -3.93
N GLU A 94 -9.18 -0.73 -4.28
CA GLU A 94 -9.26 -2.10 -3.78
C GLU A 94 -9.06 -2.19 -2.26
N LEU A 95 -8.15 -1.39 -1.69
CA LEU A 95 -8.03 -1.29 -0.24
C LEU A 95 -9.34 -0.83 0.41
N THR A 96 -9.97 0.21 -0.14
CA THR A 96 -11.21 0.77 0.41
C THR A 96 -12.42 -0.14 0.24
N GLU A 97 -12.51 -0.86 -0.87
CA GLU A 97 -13.60 -1.81 -1.14
C GLU A 97 -13.50 -3.08 -0.30
N ARG A 98 -12.28 -3.61 -0.12
CA ARG A 98 -12.06 -4.86 0.64
C ARG A 98 -12.04 -4.66 2.14
N TYR A 99 -11.58 -3.50 2.61
CA TYR A 99 -11.48 -3.19 4.05
C TYR A 99 -12.26 -1.93 4.43
N PRO A 100 -13.56 -1.84 4.13
CA PRO A 100 -14.34 -0.62 4.32
C PRO A 100 -14.37 -0.17 5.79
N THR A 101 -14.30 -1.10 6.74
CA THR A 101 -14.25 -0.85 8.19
C THR A 101 -12.98 -0.11 8.64
N CYS A 102 -11.91 -0.17 7.86
CA CYS A 102 -10.70 0.58 8.14
C CYS A 102 -10.82 2.04 7.72
N PHE A 103 -11.66 2.38 6.73
CA PHE A 103 -11.73 3.72 6.14
C PHE A 103 -13.00 4.49 6.49
N HIS A 104 -14.11 3.79 6.71
CA HIS A 104 -15.36 4.37 7.12
C HIS A 104 -15.59 4.03 8.59
N SER A 105 -15.48 5.02 9.46
CA SER A 105 -16.04 4.93 10.80
C SER A 105 -17.56 4.93 10.67
N ALA A 106 -18.20 3.87 11.17
CA ALA A 106 -19.63 3.86 11.44
C ALA A 106 -20.02 4.94 12.46
#